data_AF-A0A8D8SLL3-F1
#
_entry.id   AF-A0A8D8SLL3-F1
#
_cell.length_a   1.000
_cell.length_b   1.000
_cell.length_c   1.000
_cell.angle_alpha   90.00
_cell.angle_beta   90.00
_cell.angle_gamma   90.00
#
_symmetry.space_group_name_H-M   'P 1'
#
loop_
_entity.id
_entity.type
_entity.pdbx_description
1 polymer ?
#
loop_
_entity_poly.entity_id
_entity_poly.type
_entity_poly.pdbx_seq_one_letter_code
_entity_poly.pdbx_strand_id
1 'polypeptide(L)'
;MANKTPRIILLEYLARVDEKPIYTELPQMFPDPLSTKSVFHYEVSAYDGQYNVKATGQTRKEAKHEAAKKMLSQLATDKMDVRKLLEENNFDIMVQKSFAVDPEKNVLNKLNAICLMNNIGAKFILIKEAGEAHNKLYTMRCEVENLKVPPIEATKRSMKGAKIACAKKLLELIEDRKQLKLLVDTQTVTSSSF
;
A
#
# COMPACT_ATOMS: atom_id res chain seq x y z
N MET A 1 -17.59 12.22 10.49
CA MET A 1 -17.41 12.85 9.17
C MET A 1 -16.98 11.76 8.19
N ALA A 2 -17.87 11.32 7.31
CA ALA A 2 -17.60 10.20 6.41
C ALA A 2 -16.63 10.65 5.30
N ASN A 3 -15.47 10.01 5.20
CA ASN A 3 -14.52 10.20 4.10
C ASN A 3 -15.20 9.77 2.79
N LYS A 4 -15.78 10.72 2.04
CA LYS A 4 -16.42 10.45 0.76
C LYS A 4 -15.37 9.96 -0.23
N THR A 5 -15.63 8.82 -0.85
CA THR A 5 -14.73 8.23 -1.84
C THR A 5 -14.67 9.14 -3.08
N PRO A 6 -13.51 9.32 -3.77
CA PRO A 6 -13.40 10.13 -4.99
C PRO A 6 -14.42 9.77 -6.07
N ARG A 7 -14.81 8.49 -6.18
CA ARG A 7 -15.91 8.07 -7.05
C ARG A 7 -17.26 8.72 -6.70
N ILE A 8 -17.58 8.86 -5.40
CA ILE A 8 -18.83 9.49 -4.94
C ILE A 8 -18.77 11.00 -5.17
N ILE A 9 -17.62 11.61 -4.91
CA ILE A 9 -17.37 13.03 -5.16
C ILE A 9 -17.60 13.37 -6.64
N LEU A 10 -17.03 12.57 -7.54
CA LEU A 10 -17.23 12.72 -8.98
C LEU A 10 -18.69 12.54 -9.38
N LEU A 11 -19.37 11.54 -8.82
CA LEU A 11 -20.78 11.29 -9.11
C LEU A 11 -21.68 12.45 -8.64
N GLU A 12 -21.46 12.98 -7.43
CA GLU A 12 -22.23 14.12 -6.92
C GLU A 12 -21.99 15.38 -7.74
N TYR A 13 -20.74 15.64 -8.13
CA TYR A 13 -20.43 16.78 -8.98
C TYR A 13 -21.12 16.66 -10.34
N LEU A 14 -20.99 15.51 -11.02
CA LEU A 14 -21.60 15.31 -12.33
C LEU A 14 -23.12 15.34 -12.27
N ALA A 15 -23.73 14.79 -11.21
CA ALA A 15 -25.17 14.88 -10.99
C ALA A 15 -25.66 16.33 -10.83
N ARG A 16 -24.85 17.24 -10.26
CA ARG A 16 -25.21 18.66 -10.16
C ARG A 16 -25.20 19.39 -11.49
N VAL A 17 -24.40 18.93 -12.44
CA VAL A 17 -24.32 19.49 -13.80
C VAL A 17 -25.19 18.72 -14.80
N ASP A 18 -26.11 17.88 -14.30
CA ASP A 18 -26.99 16.98 -15.07
C ASP A 18 -26.25 16.00 -16.01
N GLU A 19 -24.97 15.75 -15.75
CA GLU A 19 -24.13 14.82 -16.51
C GLU A 19 -23.93 13.49 -15.78
N LYS A 20 -23.60 12.44 -16.54
CA LYS A 20 -23.30 11.11 -15.97
C LYS A 20 -21.93 10.62 -16.42
N PRO A 21 -21.07 10.17 -15.49
CA PRO A 21 -19.81 9.56 -15.87
C PRO A 21 -20.04 8.19 -16.51
N ILE A 22 -19.48 7.98 -17.70
CA ILE A 22 -19.49 6.69 -18.40
C ILE A 22 -18.21 5.95 -18.02
N TYR A 23 -18.34 4.76 -17.44
CA TYR A 23 -17.20 3.91 -17.11
C TYR A 23 -17.12 2.74 -18.09
N THR A 24 -16.02 2.66 -18.82
CA THR A 24 -15.73 1.60 -19.78
C THR A 24 -14.61 0.71 -19.21
N GLU A 25 -14.88 -0.58 -19.02
CA GLU A 25 -13.83 -1.56 -18.66
C GLU A 25 -13.03 -1.88 -19.92
N LEU A 26 -11.73 -1.58 -19.89
CA LEU A 26 -10.81 -1.90 -20.99
C LEU A 26 -10.23 -3.30 -20.78
N PRO A 27 -9.74 -3.97 -21.84
CA PRO A 27 -9.12 -5.29 -21.75
C PRO A 27 -8.00 -5.31 -20.70
N GLN A 28 -7.95 -6.36 -19.90
CA GLN A 28 -6.86 -6.56 -18.94
C GLN A 28 -5.56 -6.76 -19.72
N MET A 29 -4.59 -5.89 -19.46
CA MET A 29 -3.27 -5.97 -20.09
C MET A 29 -2.31 -6.61 -19.09
N PHE A 30 -1.55 -7.60 -19.56
CA PHE A 30 -0.43 -8.16 -18.81
C PHE A 30 0.78 -7.29 -19.13
N PRO A 31 1.29 -6.49 -18.18
CA PRO A 31 2.45 -5.64 -18.44
C PRO A 31 3.71 -6.45 -18.74
N ASP A 32 3.71 -7.75 -18.39
CA ASP A 32 4.81 -8.67 -18.65
C ASP A 32 4.23 -10.07 -18.97
N PRO A 33 4.69 -10.76 -20.04
CA PRO A 33 4.20 -12.08 -20.42
C PRO A 33 4.46 -13.17 -19.36
N LEU A 34 5.36 -12.92 -18.39
CA LEU A 34 5.64 -13.82 -17.27
C LEU A 34 4.93 -13.41 -15.96
N SER A 35 4.25 -12.26 -15.93
CA SER A 35 3.62 -11.75 -14.71
C SER A 35 2.28 -12.43 -14.44
N THR A 36 2.16 -13.03 -13.25
CA THR A 36 0.91 -13.60 -12.73
C THR A 36 -0.08 -12.54 -12.23
N LYS A 37 0.29 -11.25 -12.30
CA LYS A 37 -0.55 -10.13 -11.82
C LYS A 37 -1.21 -9.44 -13.00
N SER A 38 -2.51 -9.68 -13.18
CA SER A 38 -3.32 -8.95 -14.15
C SER A 38 -3.61 -7.53 -13.66
N VAL A 39 -3.54 -6.56 -14.57
CA VAL A 39 -3.84 -5.14 -14.28
C VAL A 39 -5.17 -4.78 -14.93
N PHE A 40 -6.10 -4.29 -14.12
CA PHE A 40 -7.40 -3.84 -14.60
C PHE A 40 -7.29 -2.42 -15.13
N HIS A 41 -7.83 -2.20 -16.32
CA HIS A 41 -7.84 -0.90 -16.98
C HIS A 41 -9.28 -0.39 -17.03
N TYR A 42 -9.47 0.86 -16.63
CA TYR A 42 -10.75 1.55 -16.71
C TYR A 42 -10.57 2.90 -17.37
N GLU A 43 -11.48 3.19 -18.28
CA GLU A 43 -11.65 4.52 -18.84
C GLU A 43 -12.92 5.13 -18.24
N VAL A 44 -12.84 6.40 -17.84
CA VAL A 44 -14.02 7.18 -17.48
C VAL A 44 -14.11 8.39 -18.38
N SER A 45 -15.30 8.59 -18.93
CA SER A 45 -15.64 9.70 -19.82
C SER A 45 -16.74 10.55 -19.19
N ALA A 46 -16.64 11.86 -19.32
CA ALA A 46 -17.63 12.83 -18.81
C ALA A 46 -17.80 13.97 -19.82
N TYR A 47 -18.91 14.73 -19.73
CA TYR A 47 -19.25 15.82 -20.65
C TYR A 47 -19.28 15.33 -22.10
N ASP A 48 -20.05 14.27 -22.34
CA ASP A 48 -20.19 13.62 -23.66
C ASP A 48 -18.84 13.27 -24.34
N GLY A 49 -17.82 12.94 -23.54
CA GLY A 49 -16.48 12.57 -24.03
C GLY A 49 -15.48 13.73 -24.12
N GLN A 50 -15.86 14.95 -23.76
CA GLN A 50 -14.95 16.10 -23.68
C GLN A 50 -13.81 15.85 -22.68
N TYR A 51 -14.10 15.15 -21.58
CA TYR A 51 -13.09 14.66 -20.67
C TYR A 51 -13.06 13.14 -20.73
N ASN A 52 -11.90 12.57 -21.03
CA ASN A 52 -11.64 11.15 -20.95
C ASN A 52 -10.36 10.94 -20.14
N VAL A 53 -10.40 9.99 -19.20
CA VAL A 53 -9.19 9.59 -18.48
C VAL A 53 -9.11 8.08 -18.37
N LYS A 54 -7.89 7.57 -18.50
CA LYS A 54 -7.56 6.16 -18.34
C LYS A 54 -6.77 5.96 -17.06
N ALA A 55 -7.15 4.94 -16.31
CA ALA A 55 -6.42 4.54 -15.13
C ALA A 55 -6.36 3.03 -14.97
N THR A 56 -5.38 2.60 -14.19
CA THR A 56 -5.08 1.20 -13.94
C THR A 56 -5.17 0.91 -12.45
N GLY A 57 -5.41 -0.36 -12.12
CA GLY A 57 -5.42 -0.81 -10.73
C GLY A 57 -5.21 -2.31 -10.63
N GLN A 58 -4.77 -2.77 -9.46
CA GLN A 58 -4.62 -4.20 -9.18
C GLN A 58 -5.98 -4.90 -9.03
N THR A 59 -7.04 -4.13 -8.80
CA THR A 59 -8.42 -4.62 -8.73
C THR A 59 -9.35 -3.70 -9.49
N ARG A 60 -10.51 -4.21 -9.96
CA ARG A 60 -11.57 -3.41 -10.60
C ARG A 60 -11.99 -2.20 -9.76
N LYS A 61 -12.05 -2.38 -8.43
CA LYS A 61 -12.43 -1.31 -7.50
C LYS A 61 -11.38 -0.21 -7.44
N GLU A 62 -10.10 -0.59 -7.40
CA GLU A 62 -8.97 0.34 -7.40
C GLU A 62 -8.86 1.09 -8.73
N ALA A 63 -9.00 0.39 -9.87
CA ALA A 63 -8.98 1.01 -11.19
C ALA A 63 -10.09 2.05 -11.37
N LYS A 64 -11.32 1.76 -10.93
CA LYS A 64 -12.43 2.73 -10.93
C LYS A 64 -12.15 3.95 -10.03
N HIS A 65 -11.53 3.71 -8.89
CA HIS A 65 -11.22 4.75 -7.93
C HIS A 65 -10.15 5.71 -8.46
N GLU A 66 -9.09 5.16 -9.05
CA GLU A 66 -8.03 5.94 -9.70
C GLU A 66 -8.54 6.69 -10.94
N ALA A 67 -9.39 6.06 -11.75
CA ALA A 67 -10.02 6.72 -12.90
C ALA A 67 -10.85 7.93 -12.46
N ALA A 68 -11.69 7.77 -11.43
CA ALA A 68 -12.47 8.88 -10.89
C ALA A 68 -11.60 9.98 -10.30
N LYS A 69 -10.49 9.62 -9.65
CA LYS A 69 -9.55 10.58 -9.06
C LYS A 69 -8.85 11.41 -10.14
N LYS A 70 -8.33 10.77 -11.19
CA LYS A 70 -7.74 11.49 -12.33
C LYS A 70 -8.75 12.42 -13.01
N MET A 71 -9.98 11.95 -13.20
CA MET A 71 -11.04 12.75 -13.80
C MET A 71 -11.31 14.01 -12.97
N LEU A 72 -11.43 13.88 -11.65
CA LEU A 72 -11.59 15.02 -10.75
C LEU A 72 -10.41 15.99 -10.82
N SER A 73 -9.17 15.50 -10.87
CA SER A 73 -7.98 16.34 -11.01
C SER A 73 -7.95 17.12 -12.33
N GLN A 74 -8.36 16.47 -13.43
CA GLN A 74 -8.45 17.13 -14.74
C GLN A 74 -9.56 18.18 -14.74
N LEU A 75 -10.75 17.83 -14.23
CA LEU A 75 -11.87 18.76 -14.10
C LEU A 75 -11.55 19.94 -13.17
N ALA A 76 -10.75 19.74 -12.12
CA ALA A 76 -10.33 20.81 -11.21
C ALA A 76 -9.37 21.83 -11.86
N THR A 77 -8.69 21.42 -12.94
CA THR A 77 -7.82 22.31 -13.72
C THR A 77 -8.65 23.25 -14.59
N ASP A 78 -9.72 22.73 -15.20
CA ASP A 78 -10.64 23.48 -16.05
C ASP A 78 -11.72 24.26 -15.27
N LYS A 79 -12.18 23.73 -14.14
CA LYS A 79 -13.35 24.25 -13.40
C LYS A 79 -12.99 24.55 -11.94
N MET A 80 -13.09 25.83 -11.57
CA MET A 80 -12.87 26.26 -10.18
C MET A 80 -13.89 25.68 -9.19
N ASP A 81 -15.11 25.37 -9.61
CA ASP A 81 -16.14 24.77 -8.75
C ASP A 81 -15.75 23.37 -8.28
N VAL A 82 -15.13 22.59 -9.16
CA VAL A 82 -14.61 21.25 -8.84
C VAL A 82 -13.48 21.38 -7.84
N ARG A 83 -12.56 22.32 -8.06
CA ARG A 83 -11.45 22.58 -7.15
C ARG A 83 -11.95 22.92 -5.73
N LYS A 84 -12.91 23.84 -5.59
CA LYS A 84 -13.52 24.15 -4.29
C LYS A 84 -14.14 22.92 -3.63
N LEU A 85 -14.90 22.14 -4.40
CA LEU A 85 -15.54 20.92 -3.90
C LEU A 85 -14.51 19.87 -3.44
N LEU A 86 -13.36 19.77 -4.10
CA LEU A 86 -12.27 18.88 -3.70
C LEU A 86 -11.57 19.34 -2.42
N GLU A 87 -11.35 20.65 -2.27
CA GLU A 87 -10.79 21.25 -1.05
C GLU A 87 -11.72 21.01 0.16
N GLU A 88 -13.02 21.25 0.01
CA GLU A 88 -14.02 20.97 1.07
C GLU A 88 -14.06 19.50 1.49
N ASN A 89 -13.78 18.58 0.56
CA ASN A 89 -13.79 17.14 0.81
C ASN A 89 -12.41 16.58 1.22
N ASN A 90 -11.41 17.43 1.51
CA ASN A 90 -10.03 17.02 1.83
C ASN A 90 -9.43 16.05 0.81
N PHE A 91 -9.75 16.24 -0.47
CA PHE A 91 -9.30 15.35 -1.54
C PHE A 91 -7.77 15.33 -1.66
N ASP A 92 -7.11 16.46 -1.42
CA ASP A 92 -5.64 16.55 -1.43
C ASP A 92 -5.00 15.56 -0.43
N ILE A 93 -5.59 15.41 0.76
CA ILE A 93 -5.16 14.43 1.76
C ILE A 93 -5.38 12.98 1.24
N MET A 94 -6.46 12.72 0.50
CA MET A 94 -6.69 11.40 -0.11
C MET A 94 -5.71 11.09 -1.24
N VAL A 95 -5.39 12.08 -2.08
CA VAL A 95 -4.39 11.98 -3.14
C VAL A 95 -3.02 11.70 -2.51
N GLN A 96 -2.60 12.53 -1.56
CA GLN A 96 -1.36 12.36 -0.78
C GLN A 96 -1.30 10.97 -0.13
N LYS A 97 -2.38 10.47 0.46
CA LYS A 97 -2.41 9.14 1.09
C LYS A 97 -2.34 7.97 0.11
N SER A 98 -2.74 8.17 -1.14
CA SER A 98 -2.60 7.17 -2.21
C SER A 98 -1.21 7.15 -2.86
N PHE A 99 -0.49 8.28 -2.84
CA PHE A 99 0.91 8.38 -3.27
C PHE A 99 1.91 8.15 -2.15
N ALA A 100 1.50 8.36 -0.89
CA ALA A 100 2.24 7.94 0.28
C ALA A 100 2.33 6.42 0.23
N VAL A 101 3.52 5.92 -0.07
CA VAL A 101 3.87 4.52 0.06
C VAL A 101 3.41 4.10 1.46
N ASP A 102 2.34 3.33 1.50
CA ASP A 102 1.70 2.90 2.74
C ASP A 102 2.81 2.31 3.63
N PRO A 103 3.18 2.98 4.74
CA PRO A 103 4.40 2.63 5.47
C PRO A 103 4.30 1.19 5.99
N GLU A 104 3.08 0.69 6.19
CA GLU A 104 2.80 -0.67 6.58
C GLU A 104 3.06 -1.69 5.45
N LYS A 105 2.66 -1.37 4.19
CA LYS A 105 3.07 -2.17 3.02
C LYS A 105 4.57 -2.05 2.74
N ASN A 106 5.17 -0.90 3.02
CA ASN A 106 6.61 -0.67 2.85
C ASN A 106 7.43 -1.61 3.74
N VAL A 107 7.02 -1.77 5.01
CA VAL A 107 7.67 -2.68 5.97
C VAL A 107 7.64 -4.13 5.48
N LEU A 108 6.48 -4.62 5.04
CA LEU A 108 6.37 -5.99 4.54
C LEU A 108 7.18 -6.20 3.25
N ASN A 109 7.14 -5.23 2.32
CA ASN A 109 7.93 -5.30 1.09
C ASN A 109 9.44 -5.26 1.38
N LYS A 110 9.90 -4.41 2.31
CA LYS A 110 11.31 -4.31 2.71
C LYS A 110 11.79 -5.63 3.31
N LEU A 111 10.98 -6.24 4.18
CA LEU A 111 11.30 -7.55 4.74
C LEU A 111 11.34 -8.63 3.65
N ASN A 112 10.35 -8.66 2.77
CA ASN A 112 10.29 -9.63 1.68
C ASN A 112 11.48 -9.49 0.72
N ALA A 113 11.91 -8.26 0.41
CA ALA A 113 13.08 -8.01 -0.41
C ALA A 113 14.36 -8.55 0.24
N ILE A 114 14.55 -8.33 1.56
CA ILE A 114 15.69 -8.88 2.30
C ILE A 114 15.63 -10.41 2.31
N CYS A 115 14.45 -10.98 2.53
CA CYS A 115 14.18 -12.40 2.51
C CYS A 115 14.63 -13.02 1.17
N LEU A 116 14.20 -12.43 0.06
CA LEU A 116 14.56 -12.84 -1.30
C LEU A 116 16.06 -12.67 -1.58
N MET A 117 16.67 -11.54 -1.21
CA MET A 117 18.09 -11.28 -1.42
C MET A 117 19.00 -12.26 -0.68
N ASN A 118 18.56 -12.77 0.47
CA ASN A 118 19.33 -13.70 1.29
C ASN A 118 18.90 -15.17 1.09
N ASN A 119 17.97 -15.44 0.17
CA ASN A 119 17.37 -16.77 -0.05
C ASN A 119 16.81 -17.41 1.24
N ILE A 120 16.15 -16.56 2.03
CA ILE A 120 15.57 -16.90 3.33
C ILE A 120 14.05 -17.01 3.17
N GLY A 121 13.38 -17.82 3.99
CA GLY A 121 11.92 -17.89 4.10
C GLY A 121 11.42 -17.23 5.39
N ALA A 122 10.44 -16.33 5.31
CA ALA A 122 9.77 -15.75 6.46
C ALA A 122 8.35 -16.35 6.60
N LYS A 123 8.10 -17.02 7.73
CA LYS A 123 6.82 -17.66 8.05
C LYS A 123 6.06 -16.86 9.10
N PHE A 124 4.82 -16.46 8.78
CA PHE A 124 3.93 -15.76 9.70
C PHE A 124 2.84 -16.71 10.18
N ILE A 125 2.82 -17.00 11.48
CA ILE A 125 1.92 -17.95 12.13
C ILE A 125 1.03 -17.19 13.11
N LEU A 126 -0.29 -17.38 13.03
CA LEU A 126 -1.21 -16.85 14.02
C LEU A 126 -1.21 -17.78 15.24
N ILE A 127 -0.83 -17.26 16.40
CA ILE A 127 -0.69 -18.06 17.63
C ILE A 127 -1.90 -17.92 18.53
N LYS A 128 -2.48 -16.72 18.60
CA LYS A 128 -3.59 -16.46 19.52
C LYS A 128 -4.54 -15.41 18.96
N GLU A 129 -5.82 -15.66 19.16
CA GLU A 129 -6.88 -14.68 19.00
C GLU A 129 -7.55 -14.53 20.37
N ALA A 130 -7.56 -13.33 20.93
CA ALA A 130 -8.08 -13.08 22.27
C ALA A 130 -8.84 -11.76 22.31
N GLY A 131 -9.90 -11.65 23.12
CA GLY A 131 -10.65 -10.41 23.31
C GLY A 131 -12.09 -10.48 22.83
N GLU A 132 -12.88 -9.52 23.28
CA GLU A 132 -14.32 -9.44 23.00
C GLU A 132 -14.58 -9.12 21.52
N ALA A 133 -15.79 -9.39 21.02
CA ALA A 133 -16.13 -9.21 19.61
C ALA A 133 -15.83 -7.80 19.05
N HIS A 134 -15.84 -6.78 19.92
CA HIS A 134 -15.53 -5.38 19.62
C HIS A 134 -14.07 -4.97 19.91
N ASN A 135 -13.24 -5.84 20.51
CA ASN A 135 -11.84 -5.59 20.85
C ASN A 135 -10.95 -6.84 20.68
N LYS A 136 -11.08 -7.52 19.54
CA LYS A 136 -10.26 -8.70 19.21
C LYS A 136 -8.79 -8.32 19.03
N LEU A 137 -7.92 -9.03 19.71
CA LEU A 137 -6.47 -8.99 19.64
C LEU A 137 -5.97 -10.24 18.94
N TYR A 138 -5.02 -10.04 18.03
CA TYR A 138 -4.39 -11.07 17.23
C TYR A 138 -2.91 -11.09 17.56
N THR A 139 -2.42 -12.19 18.10
CA THR A 139 -1.01 -12.46 18.35
C THR A 139 -0.45 -13.27 17.19
N MET A 140 0.45 -12.66 16.43
CA MET A 140 1.16 -13.28 15.33
C MET A 140 2.60 -13.57 15.77
N ARG A 141 3.16 -14.69 15.32
CA ARG A 141 4.57 -15.03 15.42
C ARG A 141 5.17 -15.03 14.02
N CYS A 142 6.34 -14.42 13.88
CA CYS A 142 7.13 -14.45 12.66
C CYS A 142 8.42 -15.21 12.94
N GLU A 143 8.65 -16.24 12.14
CA GLU A 143 9.84 -17.09 12.18
C GLU A 143 10.57 -16.94 10.86
N VAL A 144 11.89 -16.83 10.92
CA VAL A 144 12.73 -16.63 9.74
C VAL A 144 13.73 -17.76 9.67
N GLU A 145 13.67 -18.52 8.59
CA GLU A 145 14.57 -19.64 8.39
C GLU A 145 15.98 -19.13 8.13
N ASN A 146 17.00 -19.82 8.66
CA ASN A 146 18.41 -19.51 8.39
C ASN A 146 18.94 -18.15 8.93
N LEU A 147 18.15 -17.39 9.68
CA LEU A 147 18.63 -16.26 10.49
C LEU A 147 18.76 -16.70 11.95
N LYS A 148 19.89 -16.39 12.60
CA LYS A 148 20.10 -16.60 14.05
C LYS A 148 19.30 -15.58 14.89
N VAL A 149 18.04 -15.33 14.52
CA VAL A 149 17.13 -14.42 15.23
C VAL A 149 16.05 -15.25 15.92
N PRO A 150 15.71 -14.95 17.18
CA PRO A 150 14.61 -15.63 17.85
C PRO A 150 13.27 -15.31 17.16
N PRO A 151 12.27 -16.20 17.27
CA PRO A 151 10.94 -15.95 16.73
C PRO A 151 10.34 -14.68 17.35
N ILE A 152 9.75 -13.83 16.51
CA ILE A 152 9.23 -12.52 16.94
C ILE A 152 7.72 -12.54 17.02
N GLU A 153 7.20 -12.20 18.19
CA GLU A 153 5.76 -12.15 18.46
C GLU A 153 5.27 -10.71 18.60
N ALA A 154 4.12 -10.43 17.99
CA ALA A 154 3.45 -9.14 18.08
C ALA A 154 1.94 -9.31 18.19
N THR A 155 1.34 -8.53 19.09
CA THR A 155 -0.11 -8.53 19.33
C THR A 155 -0.69 -7.19 18.91
N LYS A 156 -1.71 -7.21 18.03
CA LYS A 156 -2.44 -6.02 17.57
C LYS A 156 -3.93 -6.29 17.40
N ARG A 157 -4.73 -5.23 17.29
CA ARG A 157 -6.20 -5.30 17.11
C ARG A 157 -6.65 -5.80 15.72
N SER A 158 -5.72 -6.12 14.83
CA SER A 158 -5.99 -6.61 13.48
C SER A 158 -4.91 -7.58 13.04
N MET A 159 -5.29 -8.66 12.36
CA MET A 159 -4.35 -9.64 11.79
C MET A 159 -3.30 -8.99 10.88
N LYS A 160 -3.71 -7.99 10.07
CA LYS A 160 -2.78 -7.27 9.20
C LYS A 160 -1.76 -6.50 10.04
N GLY A 161 -2.24 -5.71 11.00
CA GLY A 161 -1.38 -4.94 11.90
C GLY A 161 -0.42 -5.82 12.72
N ALA A 162 -0.84 -7.03 13.11
CA ALA A 162 0.02 -7.98 13.82
C ALA A 162 1.16 -8.51 12.92
N LYS A 163 0.87 -8.85 11.65
CA LYS A 163 1.91 -9.23 10.67
C LYS A 163 2.93 -8.11 10.45
N ILE A 164 2.44 -6.89 10.26
CA ILE A 164 3.29 -5.70 10.02
C ILE A 164 4.16 -5.42 11.25
N ALA A 165 3.60 -5.51 12.46
CA ALA A 165 4.34 -5.28 13.70
C ALA A 165 5.44 -6.32 13.92
N CYS A 166 5.17 -7.60 13.63
CA CYS A 166 6.20 -8.64 13.61
C CYS A 166 7.30 -8.33 12.59
N ALA A 167 6.91 -8.01 11.36
CA ALA A 167 7.86 -7.69 10.29
C ALA A 167 8.74 -6.48 10.63
N LYS A 168 8.16 -5.45 11.25
CA LYS A 168 8.89 -4.26 11.69
C LYS A 168 9.95 -4.60 12.74
N LYS A 169 9.56 -5.30 13.82
CA LYS A 169 10.51 -5.71 14.87
C LYS A 169 11.63 -6.58 14.31
N LEU A 170 11.29 -7.48 13.39
CA LEU A 170 12.26 -8.35 12.74
C LEU A 170 13.23 -7.56 11.85
N LEU A 171 12.74 -6.58 11.09
CA LEU A 171 13.59 -5.67 10.32
C LEU A 171 14.54 -4.88 11.22
N GLU A 172 14.04 -4.33 12.32
CA GLU A 172 14.88 -3.61 13.30
C GLU A 172 16.01 -4.50 13.82
N LEU A 173 15.73 -5.77 14.14
CA LEU A 173 16.75 -6.73 14.56
C LEU A 173 17.75 -7.09 13.46
N ILE A 174 17.29 -7.20 12.20
CA ILE A 174 18.17 -7.47 11.06
C ILE A 174 19.09 -6.27 10.80
N GLU A 175 18.55 -5.04 10.85
CA GLU A 175 19.31 -3.80 10.66
C GLU A 175 20.34 -3.61 11.78
N ASP A 176 19.96 -3.85 13.04
CA ASP A 176 20.84 -3.82 14.20
C ASP A 176 21.97 -4.87 14.12
N ARG A 177 21.65 -6.11 13.72
CA ARG A 177 22.65 -7.16 13.49
C ARG A 177 23.60 -6.86 12.32
N LYS A 178 23.12 -6.18 11.28
CA LYS A 178 23.96 -5.77 10.14
C LYS A 178 25.01 -4.74 10.59
N GLN A 179 24.63 -3.82 11.46
CA GLN A 179 25.54 -2.85 12.09
C GLN A 179 26.59 -3.55 12.97
N LEU A 180 26.18 -4.56 13.75
CA LEU A 180 27.10 -5.38 14.57
C LEU A 180 28.11 -6.18 13.74
N LYS A 181 27.73 -6.71 12.57
CA LYS A 181 28.68 -7.42 11.69
C LYS A 181 29.70 -6.48 11.03
N LEU A 182 29.33 -5.23 10.72
CA LEU A 182 30.28 -4.26 10.17
C LEU A 182 31.34 -3.80 11.18
N LEU A 183 31.00 -3.75 12.48
CA LEU A 183 31.91 -3.33 13.55
C LEU A 183 32.93 -4.40 13.98
N VAL A 184 32.68 -5.68 13.68
CA VAL A 184 33.60 -6.79 14.03
C VAL A 184 34.68 -7.00 12.97
N ASP A 185 34.43 -6.64 11.71
CA ASP A 185 35.41 -6.79 10.62
C ASP A 185 36.54 -5.75 10.69
N THR A 186 36.40 -4.68 11.49
CA THR A 186 37.40 -3.60 11.59
C THR A 186 38.45 -3.80 12.69
N GLN A 187 38.39 -4.90 13.47
CA GLN A 187 39.29 -5.11 14.62
C GLN A 187 40.28 -6.28 14.47
N THR A 188 40.41 -6.92 13.30
CA THR A 188 41.39 -8.01 13.08
C THR A 188 42.66 -7.58 12.35
N VAL A 189 43.10 -6.33 12.48
CA VAL A 189 44.35 -5.86 11.84
C VAL A 189 45.25 -5.02 12.76
N THR A 190 45.46 -5.43 14.01
CA THR A 190 46.60 -4.93 14.81
C THR A 190 46.91 -5.90 15.95
N SER A 191 47.63 -6.99 15.67
CA SER A 191 48.57 -7.57 16.64
C SER A 191 49.43 -8.67 16.00
N SER A 192 50.56 -8.25 15.46
CA SER A 192 51.74 -9.12 15.30
C SER A 192 52.98 -8.24 15.12
N SER A 193 53.47 -7.72 16.25
CA SER A 193 54.88 -7.38 16.42
C SER A 193 55.49 -8.46 17.30
N PHE A 194 56.46 -9.21 16.80
CA PHE A 194 57.68 -9.65 17.47
C PHE A 194 58.56 -10.39 16.46
#